data_AF-A0A378B890-F1
#
_entry.id   AF-A0A378B890-F1
#
_cell.length_a   1.000
_cell.length_b   1.000
_cell.length_c   1.000
_cell.angle_alpha   90.00
_cell.angle_beta   90.00
_cell.angle_gamma   90.00
#
_symmetry.space_group_name_H-M   'P 1'
#
loop_
_entity.id
_entity.type
_entity.pdbx_description
1 polymer ?
#
loop_
_entity_poly.entity_id
_entity_poly.type
_entity_poly.pdbx_seq_one_letter_code
_entity_poly.pdbx_strand_id
1 'polypeptide(L)' 'MTKPTQNESIAMLTTSAGQALEYSRQALAVLDMWIDTLAPDDEMESFRVAAVHSLVSQASEYLVKVREVRP' A
#
# COMPACT_ATOMS: atom_id res chain seq x y z
N MET A 1 13.26 23.60 17.25
CA MET A 1 13.06 22.14 17.31
C MET A 1 14.43 21.47 17.31
N THR A 2 14.67 20.57 18.26
CA THR A 2 15.82 19.66 18.24
C THR A 2 15.63 18.62 17.14
N LYS A 3 16.72 18.21 16.49
CA LYS A 3 16.69 17.16 15.46
C LYS A 3 16.33 15.83 16.15
N PRO A 4 15.41 15.02 15.61
CA PRO A 4 15.07 13.73 16.21
C PRO A 4 16.31 12.84 16.26
N THR A 5 16.39 12.05 17.32
CA THR A 5 17.39 10.99 17.45
C THR A 5 17.19 9.93 16.36
N GLN A 6 18.21 9.11 16.14
CA GLN A 6 18.10 8.00 15.20
C GLN A 6 16.96 7.04 15.57
N ASN A 7 16.79 6.74 16.87
CA ASN A 7 15.72 5.87 17.37
C ASN A 7 14.33 6.47 17.13
N GLU A 8 14.15 7.77 17.37
CA GLU A 8 12.90 8.46 17.05
C GLU A 8 12.63 8.46 15.55
N SER A 9 13.66 8.65 14.73
CA SER A 9 13.56 8.61 13.27
C SER A 9 13.13 7.24 12.76
N ILE A 10 13.71 6.16 13.31
CA ILE A 10 13.33 4.78 12.99
C ILE A 10 11.89 4.51 13.43
N ALA A 11 11.51 4.89 14.65
CA ALA A 11 10.15 4.67 15.15
C ALA A 11 9.09 5.39 14.30
N MET A 12 9.38 6.64 13.87
CA MET A 12 8.51 7.36 12.93
C MET A 12 8.42 6.65 11.57
N LEU A 13 9.54 6.19 11.01
CA LEU A 13 9.54 5.44 9.75
C LEU A 13 8.73 4.16 9.84
N THR A 14 8.89 3.36 10.90
CA THR A 14 8.12 2.13 11.12
C THR A 14 6.63 2.44 11.28
N THR A 15 6.27 3.52 11.97
CA THR A 15 4.88 3.96 12.13
C THR A 15 4.26 4.35 10.79
N SER A 16 4.94 5.23 10.04
CA SER A 16 4.48 5.66 8.71
C SER A 16 4.38 4.50 7.72
N ALA A 17 5.35 3.58 7.73
CA ALA A 17 5.31 2.37 6.90
C ALA A 17 4.15 1.45 7.29
N GLY A 18 3.86 1.32 8.58
CA GLY A 18 2.70 0.57 9.08
C GLY A 18 1.38 1.16 8.61
N GLN A 19 1.22 2.48 8.70
CA GLN A 19 0.02 3.18 8.21
C GLN A 19 -0.14 3.05 6.70
N ALA A 20 0.94 3.26 5.93
CA ALA A 20 0.92 3.10 4.49
C ALA A 20 0.54 1.68 4.06
N LEU A 21 1.01 0.66 4.79
CA LEU A 21 0.67 -0.73 4.50
C LEU A 21 -0.82 -0.99 4.75
N GLU A 22 -1.36 -0.45 5.83
CA GLU A 22 -2.78 -0.58 6.16
C GLU A 22 -3.67 0.10 5.12
N TYR A 23 -3.34 1.33 4.71
CA TYR A 23 -4.06 1.99 3.62
C TYR A 23 -3.94 1.26 2.29
N SER A 24 -2.78 0.64 2.02
CA SER A 24 -2.59 -0.14 0.79
C SER A 24 -3.49 -1.38 0.78
N ARG A 25 -3.65 -2.06 1.91
CA ARG A 25 -4.60 -3.19 2.05
C ARG A 25 -6.06 -2.76 1.85
N GLN A 26 -6.44 -1.61 2.40
CA GLN A 26 -7.77 -1.06 2.20
C GLN A 26 -8.01 -0.68 0.74
N ALA A 27 -7.01 -0.08 0.07
CA ALA A 27 -7.09 0.25 -1.34
C ALA A 27 -7.23 -1.02 -2.21
N LEU A 28 -6.49 -2.09 -1.92
CA LEU A 28 -6.65 -3.38 -2.61
C LEU A 28 -8.07 -3.93 -2.46
N ALA A 29 -8.62 -3.93 -1.24
CA ALA A 29 -9.99 -4.38 -1.01
C ALA A 29 -11.03 -3.55 -1.79
N VAL A 30 -10.84 -2.24 -1.91
CA VAL A 30 -11.72 -1.38 -2.73
C VAL A 30 -11.56 -1.68 -4.22
N LEU A 31 -10.35 -1.97 -4.70
CA LEU A 31 -10.11 -2.34 -6.10
C LEU A 31 -10.72 -3.71 -6.42
N ASP A 32 -10.67 -4.66 -5.50
CA ASP A 32 -11.35 -5.96 -5.62
C ASP A 32 -12.87 -5.77 -5.69
N MET A 33 -13.44 -4.92 -4.83
CA MET A 33 -14.85 -4.57 -4.92
C MET A 33 -15.20 -3.88 -6.23
N TRP A 34 -14.30 -3.02 -6.75
CA TRP A 34 -14.52 -2.34 -8.01
C TRP A 34 -14.53 -3.34 -9.17
N ILE A 35 -13.52 -4.22 -9.28
CA ILE A 35 -13.45 -5.19 -10.38
C ILE A 35 -14.68 -6.10 -10.42
N ASP A 36 -15.22 -6.49 -9.26
CA ASP A 36 -16.41 -7.33 -9.13
C ASP A 36 -17.70 -6.63 -9.61
N THR A 37 -17.71 -5.30 -9.70
CA THR A 37 -18.87 -4.51 -10.11
C THR A 37 -18.85 -4.07 -11.57
N LEU A 38 -17.73 -4.28 -12.28
CA LEU A 38 -17.60 -3.88 -13.68
C LEU A 38 -18.49 -4.72 -14.59
N ALA A 39 -19.06 -4.09 -15.63
CA ALA A 39 -19.78 -4.84 -16.64
C ALA A 39 -18.79 -5.63 -17.51
N PRO A 40 -19.21 -6.76 -18.12
CA PRO A 40 -18.31 -7.58 -18.96
C PRO A 40 -17.68 -6.82 -20.14
N ASP A 41 -18.30 -5.75 -20.61
CA ASP A 41 -17.83 -4.91 -21.72
C ASP A 41 -16.96 -3.72 -21.27
N ASP A 42 -16.76 -3.51 -19.96
CA ASP A 42 -15.87 -2.49 -19.40
C ASP A 42 -14.39 -2.92 -19.40
N GLU A 43 -13.91 -3.57 -20.47
CA GLU A 43 -12.56 -4.15 -20.56
C GLU A 43 -11.46 -3.11 -20.25
N MET A 44 -11.59 -1.89 -20.78
CA MET A 44 -10.59 -0.84 -20.56
C MET A 44 -10.49 -0.46 -19.07
N GLU A 45 -11.62 -0.39 -18.37
CA GLU A 45 -11.64 -0.07 -16.95
C GLU A 45 -11.11 -1.24 -16.12
N SER A 46 -11.47 -2.48 -16.50
CA SER A 46 -10.92 -3.70 -15.90
C SER A 46 -9.39 -3.73 -15.98
N PHE A 47 -8.80 -3.40 -17.14
CA PHE A 47 -7.35 -3.30 -17.29
C PHE A 47 -6.73 -2.22 -16.41
N ARG A 48 -7.38 -1.07 -16.25
CA ARG A 48 -6.91 0.01 -15.38
C ARG A 48 -6.94 -0.40 -13.91
N VAL A 49 -8.05 -0.98 -13.45
CA VAL A 49 -8.19 -1.47 -12.08
C VAL A 49 -7.15 -2.55 -11.78
N ALA A 50 -6.95 -3.51 -12.68
CA ALA A 50 -5.91 -4.54 -12.55
C ALA A 50 -4.49 -3.95 -12.49
N ALA A 51 -4.20 -2.93 -13.31
CA ALA A 51 -2.90 -2.25 -13.30
C ALA A 51 -2.65 -1.53 -11.97
N VAL A 52 -3.65 -0.79 -11.46
CA VAL A 52 -3.55 -0.10 -10.15
C VAL A 52 -3.41 -1.12 -9.03
N HIS A 53 -4.19 -2.21 -9.05
CA HIS A 53 -4.10 -3.29 -8.07
C HIS A 53 -2.69 -3.88 -8.02
N SER A 54 -2.07 -4.18 -9.17
CA SER A 54 -0.69 -4.68 -9.23
C SER A 54 0.32 -3.71 -8.61
N LEU A 55 0.20 -2.41 -8.89
CA LEU A 55 1.09 -1.38 -8.34
C LEU A 55 0.95 -1.27 -6.81
N VAL A 56 -0.29 -1.28 -6.29
CA VAL A 56 -0.55 -1.20 -4.84
C VAL A 56 -0.08 -2.47 -4.12
N SER A 57 -0.25 -3.65 -4.74
CA SER A 57 0.27 -4.92 -4.22
C SER A 57 1.79 -4.87 -4.08
N GLN A 58 2.50 -4.44 -5.12
CA GLN A 58 3.96 -4.30 -5.09
C GLN A 58 4.41 -3.28 -4.04
N ALA A 59 3.74 -2.12 -3.94
CA ALA A 59 4.03 -1.13 -2.91
C ALA A 59 3.87 -1.71 -1.49
N SER A 60 2.82 -2.52 -1.28
CA SER A 60 2.57 -3.20 0.00
C SER A 60 3.69 -4.16 0.37
N GLU A 61 4.22 -4.92 -0.57
CA GLU A 61 5.34 -5.84 -0.33
C GLU A 61 6.61 -5.11 0.14
N TYR A 62 6.92 -3.96 -0.44
CA TYR A 62 8.05 -3.14 0.03
C TYR A 62 7.82 -2.60 1.44
N LEU A 63 6.59 -2.21 1.78
CA LEU A 63 6.26 -1.73 3.12
C LEU A 63 6.36 -2.85 4.18
N VAL A 64 6.04 -4.10 3.81
CA VAL A 64 6.29 -5.26 4.68
C VAL A 64 7.79 -5.41 4.95
N LYS A 65 8.63 -5.35 3.92
CA LYS A 65 10.10 -5.44 4.06
C LYS A 65 10.65 -4.36 5.00
N VAL A 66 10.17 -3.12 4.90
CA VAL A 66 10.58 -2.02 5.81
C VAL A 66 10.28 -2.34 7.28
N ARG A 67 9.21 -3.07 7.56
CA ARG A 67 8.85 -3.47 8.93
C ARG A 67 9.63 -4.67 9.45
N GLU A 68 10.16 -5.50 8.56
CA GLU A 68 10.99 -6.66 8.91
C GLU A 68 12.44 -6.26 9.24
N VAL A 69 12.89 -5.10 8.75
CA VAL A 69 14.19 -4.52 9.12
C VAL A 69 14.12 -4.07 10.59
N ARG A 70 14.62 -4.92 11.50
CA ARG A 70 14.90 -4.53 12.88
C ARG A 70 16.24 -3.77 12.95
N PRO A 71 16.36 -2.77 13.85
CA PRO A 71 17.66 -2.22 14.23
C PRO A 71 18.59 -3.28 14.84
#